data_AF-A0A3B9AQ92-F1
#
_entry.id   AF-A0A3B9AQ92-F1
#
_cell.length_a   1.000
_cell.length_b   1.000
_cell.length_c   1.000
_cell.angle_alpha   90.00
_cell.angle_beta   90.00
_cell.angle_gamma   90.00
#
_symmetry.space_group_name_H-M   'P 1'
#
loop_
_entity.id
_entity.type
_entity.pdbx_description
1 polymer ?
#
loop_
_entity_poly.entity_id
_entity_poly.type
_entity_poly.pdbx_seq_one_letter_code
_entity_poly.pdbx_strand_id
1 'polypeptide(L)'
;MLTLASCNQKNKKTDTDKRNFQIPVVVQVPTKDTIEFFKSDFLNDVWFEFYGKYKFTDSLHFGEHRERDTTYRKDYISEYSRLRKDDTLTTDGFQIFVDYKTTIYHREEYLTRGNYYFPVYVVNETSRTKVFIGKDSYVFGLQEAIDTSRWDEWRPIESKGFDFCGNGYFELKVHPGEFVMFLVPKYEGGEKQLMKVRLQVGESIYFSQSYEGTFNRKQFITKKDTWAYDRLKENKASAIQWIFYGATPKGYDDE
;
A
#
# COMPACT_ATOMS: atom_id res chain seq x y z
N MET A 1 -19.66 -57.30 37.14
CA MET A 1 -20.29 -56.22 36.36
C MET A 1 -19.25 -55.12 36.22
N LEU A 2 -18.55 -55.06 35.08
CA LEU A 2 -17.47 -54.09 34.84
C LEU A 2 -18.08 -52.85 34.17
N THR A 3 -18.01 -51.71 34.84
CA THR A 3 -18.38 -50.39 34.30
C THR A 3 -17.21 -49.81 33.50
N LEU A 4 -17.36 -49.72 32.18
CA LEU A 4 -16.44 -48.99 31.31
C LEU A 4 -16.74 -47.49 31.42
N ALA A 5 -15.84 -46.74 32.05
CA ALA A 5 -15.84 -45.28 32.00
C ALA A 5 -15.18 -44.85 30.68
N SER A 6 -16.00 -44.36 29.74
CA SER A 6 -15.52 -43.75 28.49
C SER A 6 -15.11 -42.30 28.76
N CYS A 7 -13.81 -42.01 28.69
CA CYS A 7 -13.30 -40.65 28.68
C CYS A 7 -13.69 -39.97 27.36
N ASN A 8 -14.72 -39.13 27.42
CA ASN A 8 -15.09 -38.23 26.34
C ASN A 8 -14.04 -37.09 26.28
N GLN A 9 -12.93 -37.32 25.59
CA GLN A 9 -12.04 -36.24 25.16
C GLN A 9 -12.84 -35.38 24.18
N LYS A 10 -13.40 -34.28 24.68
CA LYS A 10 -13.81 -33.15 23.84
C LYS A 10 -12.58 -32.70 23.06
N ASN A 11 -12.46 -33.18 21.83
CA ASN A 11 -11.63 -32.54 20.82
C ASN A 11 -12.07 -31.08 20.76
N LYS A 12 -11.30 -30.19 21.40
CA LYS A 12 -11.30 -28.77 21.05
C LYS A 12 -10.87 -28.74 19.58
N LYS A 13 -11.83 -28.72 18.67
CA LYS A 13 -11.62 -28.13 17.36
C LYS A 13 -11.17 -26.70 17.63
N THR A 14 -9.87 -26.46 17.55
CA THR A 14 -9.39 -25.15 17.15
C THR A 14 -9.81 -25.00 15.70
N ASP A 15 -11.05 -24.53 15.47
CA ASP A 15 -11.40 -23.84 14.24
C ASP A 15 -10.57 -22.55 14.21
N THR A 16 -9.29 -22.67 13.87
CA THR A 16 -8.70 -21.69 12.98
C THR A 16 -9.26 -22.01 11.61
N ASP A 17 -10.54 -21.69 11.41
CA ASP A 17 -11.09 -21.56 10.07
C ASP A 17 -10.14 -20.61 9.36
N LYS A 18 -9.42 -21.12 8.36
CA LYS A 18 -8.61 -20.32 7.45
C LYS A 18 -9.59 -19.45 6.67
N ARG A 19 -10.00 -18.35 7.29
CA ARG A 19 -10.85 -17.36 6.66
C ARG A 19 -9.99 -16.71 5.57
N ASN A 20 -10.37 -16.92 4.31
CA ASN A 20 -9.80 -16.17 3.21
C ASN A 20 -10.16 -14.68 3.41
N PHE A 21 -9.22 -13.81 3.07
CA PHE A 21 -9.40 -12.37 3.11
C PHE A 21 -10.58 -11.96 2.24
N GLN A 22 -11.38 -11.06 2.79
CA GLN A 22 -12.45 -10.36 2.09
C GLN A 22 -12.21 -8.88 2.31
N ILE A 23 -12.44 -8.07 1.27
CA ILE A 23 -12.30 -6.62 1.38
C ILE A 23 -13.32 -6.12 2.43
N PRO A 24 -12.87 -5.48 3.52
CA PRO A 24 -13.76 -5.01 4.56
C PRO A 24 -14.60 -3.84 4.07
N VAL A 25 -15.83 -3.74 4.58
CA VAL A 25 -16.68 -2.56 4.38
C VAL A 25 -16.11 -1.41 5.20
N VAL A 26 -15.72 -0.34 4.53
CA VAL A 26 -15.25 0.88 5.20
C VAL A 26 -16.43 1.75 5.59
N VAL A 27 -16.51 2.09 6.88
CA VAL A 27 -17.52 2.97 7.46
C VAL A 27 -16.82 4.21 8.00
N GLN A 28 -17.08 5.37 7.38
CA GLN A 28 -16.45 6.63 7.76
C GLN A 28 -17.49 7.65 8.22
N VAL A 29 -17.23 8.31 9.36
CA VAL A 29 -18.11 9.35 9.93
C VAL A 29 -18.04 10.62 9.08
N PRO A 30 -19.16 11.14 8.53
CA PRO A 30 -19.16 12.30 7.63
C PRO A 30 -18.28 13.46 8.09
N THR A 31 -17.44 13.98 7.19
CA THR A 31 -16.60 15.15 7.45
C THR A 31 -17.28 16.45 7.03
N LYS A 32 -16.93 17.55 7.71
CA LYS A 32 -17.24 18.93 7.30
C LYS A 32 -16.13 19.56 6.45
N ASP A 33 -15.01 18.87 6.31
CA ASP A 33 -13.87 19.36 5.55
C ASP A 33 -14.22 19.48 4.06
N THR A 34 -13.57 20.43 3.38
CA THR A 34 -13.60 20.46 1.92
C THR A 34 -12.69 19.36 1.39
N ILE A 35 -13.27 18.41 0.66
CA ILE A 35 -12.57 17.26 0.09
C ILE A 35 -12.53 17.37 -1.44
N GLU A 36 -11.36 17.16 -2.04
CA GLU A 36 -11.16 17.24 -3.48
C GLU A 36 -10.42 16.00 -4.04
N PHE A 37 -10.62 15.71 -5.32
CA PHE A 37 -9.75 14.75 -6.02
C PHE A 37 -8.34 15.33 -6.15
N PHE A 38 -7.34 14.44 -6.25
CA PHE A 38 -6.01 14.86 -6.61
C PHE A 38 -5.98 15.35 -8.05
N LYS A 39 -5.31 16.49 -8.27
CA LYS A 39 -5.12 17.09 -9.59
C LYS A 39 -3.64 17.19 -9.88
N SER A 40 -3.20 16.69 -11.02
CA SER A 40 -1.84 16.91 -11.48
C SER A 40 -1.78 17.05 -12.99
N ASP A 41 -0.94 17.95 -13.47
CA ASP A 41 -0.65 18.19 -14.90
C ASP A 41 0.74 17.67 -15.30
N PHE A 42 1.38 16.89 -14.44
CA PHE A 42 2.68 16.24 -14.67
C PHE A 42 2.86 15.08 -13.70
N LEU A 43 3.92 14.30 -13.87
CA LEU A 43 4.25 13.17 -13.00
C LEU A 43 4.39 13.66 -11.55
N ASN A 44 3.56 13.13 -10.66
CA ASN A 44 3.43 13.65 -9.30
C ASN A 44 4.26 12.85 -8.29
N ASP A 45 4.91 13.56 -7.37
CA ASP A 45 5.56 12.94 -6.23
C ASP A 45 4.52 12.49 -5.19
N VAL A 46 4.62 11.25 -4.70
CA VAL A 46 3.67 10.68 -3.75
C VAL A 46 4.33 9.98 -2.57
N TRP A 47 3.57 9.97 -1.47
CA TRP A 47 3.80 9.16 -0.28
C TRP A 47 2.47 8.48 0.06
N PHE A 48 2.32 7.20 -0.30
CA PHE A 48 1.09 6.48 0.02
C PHE A 48 0.95 6.32 1.52
N GLU A 49 -0.11 6.87 2.10
CA GLU A 49 -0.25 6.98 3.55
C GLU A 49 -0.47 5.59 4.14
N PHE A 50 0.47 5.12 4.96
CA PHE A 50 0.27 3.94 5.80
C PHE A 50 -0.86 4.26 6.78
N TYR A 51 -1.96 3.53 6.72
CA TYR A 51 -3.14 3.82 7.53
C TYR A 51 -3.23 2.94 8.78
N GLY A 52 -2.83 1.67 8.68
CA GLY A 52 -2.77 0.79 9.85
C GLY A 52 -2.58 -0.68 9.53
N LYS A 53 -2.57 -1.48 10.59
CA LYS A 53 -2.56 -2.94 10.54
C LYS A 53 -3.80 -3.47 11.24
N TYR A 54 -4.38 -4.53 10.71
CA TYR A 54 -5.65 -5.09 11.19
C TYR A 54 -5.67 -6.61 11.09
N LYS A 55 -6.47 -7.26 11.93
CA LYS A 55 -6.91 -8.64 11.70
C LYS A 55 -7.97 -8.68 10.61
N PHE A 56 -8.12 -9.83 9.97
CA PHE A 56 -9.23 -10.07 9.04
C PHE A 56 -10.55 -9.74 9.72
N THR A 57 -11.29 -8.82 9.10
CA THR A 57 -12.50 -8.22 9.64
C THR A 57 -13.46 -7.96 8.49
N ASP A 58 -14.75 -7.91 8.81
CA ASP A 58 -15.80 -7.59 7.84
C ASP A 58 -15.99 -6.08 7.66
N SER A 59 -15.58 -5.28 8.64
CA SER A 59 -15.69 -3.83 8.59
C SER A 59 -14.48 -3.11 9.21
N LEU A 60 -14.23 -1.90 8.73
CA LEU A 60 -13.31 -0.93 9.30
C LEU A 60 -14.06 0.37 9.58
N HIS A 61 -13.93 0.89 10.81
CA HIS A 61 -14.62 2.10 11.24
C HIS A 61 -13.62 3.23 11.44
N PHE A 62 -13.82 4.34 10.73
CA PHE A 62 -12.94 5.51 10.80
C PHE A 62 -13.70 6.70 11.36
N GLY A 63 -13.14 7.27 12.43
CA GLY A 63 -13.61 8.54 12.99
C GLY A 63 -13.24 9.73 12.11
N GLU A 64 -13.63 10.93 12.55
CA GLU A 64 -13.31 12.20 11.88
C GLU A 64 -11.79 12.46 11.87
N HIS A 65 -11.10 12.06 12.94
CA HIS A 65 -9.65 12.15 13.06
C HIS A 65 -9.02 10.78 13.21
N ARG A 66 -7.81 10.64 12.66
CA ARG A 66 -7.01 9.43 12.80
C ARG A 66 -6.43 9.37 14.22
N GLU A 67 -6.95 8.47 15.03
CA GLU A 67 -6.33 8.15 16.31
C GLU A 67 -5.13 7.22 16.12
N ARG A 68 -4.11 7.41 16.96
CA ARG A 68 -2.94 6.52 16.96
C ARG A 68 -3.34 5.14 17.48
N ASP A 69 -3.49 4.18 16.58
CA ASP A 69 -3.69 2.78 16.98
C ASP A 69 -2.38 2.20 17.56
N THR A 70 -2.44 1.79 18.84
CA THR A 70 -1.31 1.18 19.55
C THR A 70 -1.48 -0.33 19.74
N THR A 71 -2.57 -0.91 19.23
CA THR A 71 -2.92 -2.34 19.37
C THR A 71 -1.76 -3.24 18.94
N TYR A 72 -1.07 -2.89 17.86
CA TYR A 72 0.01 -3.67 17.26
C TYR A 72 1.41 -3.14 17.61
N ARG A 73 1.56 -2.34 18.68
CA ARG A 73 2.86 -1.76 19.07
C ARG A 73 3.94 -2.80 19.29
N LYS A 74 3.58 -4.02 19.74
CA LYS A 74 4.51 -5.13 19.99
C LYS A 74 5.03 -5.80 18.71
N ASP A 75 4.37 -5.54 17.58
CA ASP A 75 4.70 -6.15 16.28
C ASP A 75 5.70 -5.31 15.49
N TYR A 76 5.94 -4.08 15.92
CA TYR A 76 7.04 -3.27 15.42
C TYR A 76 8.38 -3.89 15.82
N ILE A 77 9.25 -4.08 14.85
CA ILE A 77 10.59 -4.61 15.05
C ILE A 77 11.52 -3.43 15.35
N SER A 78 12.21 -3.50 16.49
CA SER A 78 13.26 -2.54 16.85
C SER A 78 14.57 -2.94 16.16
N GLU A 79 15.40 -1.97 15.79
CA GLU A 79 16.75 -2.16 15.24
C GLU A 79 17.63 -3.12 16.07
N TYR A 80 17.33 -3.32 17.36
CA TYR A 80 18.04 -4.24 18.25
C TYR A 80 17.43 -5.64 18.36
N SER A 81 16.53 -6.01 17.44
CA SER A 81 15.86 -7.31 17.47
C SER A 81 16.84 -8.43 17.10
N ARG A 82 16.98 -9.42 17.99
CA ARG A 82 17.80 -10.61 17.71
C ARG A 82 17.09 -11.51 16.70
N LEU A 83 17.84 -11.99 15.71
CA LEU A 83 17.40 -13.04 14.79
C LEU A 83 16.86 -14.24 15.58
N ARG A 84 15.66 -14.68 15.25
CA ARG A 84 14.99 -15.83 15.86
C ARG A 84 14.96 -17.01 14.89
N LYS A 85 14.73 -18.21 15.41
CA LYS A 85 14.64 -19.45 14.61
C LYS A 85 13.50 -19.41 13.56
N ASP A 86 12.53 -18.52 13.72
CA ASP A 86 11.42 -18.27 12.80
C ASP A 86 11.75 -17.25 11.69
N ASP A 87 12.93 -16.62 11.71
CA ASP A 87 13.40 -15.67 10.68
C ASP A 87 13.99 -16.42 9.46
N THR A 88 13.22 -17.34 8.90
CA THR A 88 13.57 -18.08 7.68
C THR A 88 13.20 -17.30 6.42
N LEU A 89 14.08 -17.29 5.41
CA LEU A 89 13.81 -16.80 4.05
C LEU A 89 12.76 -17.71 3.38
N THR A 90 11.55 -17.20 3.14
CA THR A 90 10.51 -17.92 2.38
C THR A 90 10.25 -17.27 1.03
N THR A 91 9.66 -18.03 0.12
CA THR A 91 9.37 -17.60 -1.26
C THR A 91 7.93 -17.12 -1.43
N ASP A 92 7.07 -17.21 -0.41
CA ASP A 92 5.67 -16.77 -0.48
C ASP A 92 5.49 -15.32 0.00
N GLY A 93 5.23 -14.41 -0.94
CA GLY A 93 5.06 -12.97 -0.66
C GLY A 93 3.66 -12.59 -0.15
N PHE A 94 3.46 -11.31 0.18
CA PHE A 94 2.13 -10.75 0.43
C PHE A 94 1.22 -10.83 -0.82
N GLN A 95 -0.09 -10.75 -0.60
CA GLN A 95 -1.06 -10.46 -1.65
C GLN A 95 -1.52 -8.99 -1.56
N ILE A 96 -1.83 -8.38 -2.70
CA ILE A 96 -2.30 -6.97 -2.75
C ILE A 96 -3.70 -6.91 -3.35
N PHE A 97 -4.61 -6.27 -2.62
CA PHE A 97 -5.98 -6.02 -3.06
C PHE A 97 -6.23 -4.52 -3.14
N VAL A 98 -6.74 -4.06 -4.28
CA VAL A 98 -7.15 -2.67 -4.50
C VAL A 98 -8.67 -2.60 -4.45
N ASP A 99 -9.21 -1.67 -3.65
CA ASP A 99 -10.63 -1.35 -3.66
C ASP A 99 -10.88 0.07 -4.18
N TYR A 100 -10.77 0.23 -5.50
CA TYR A 100 -10.95 1.52 -6.15
C TYR A 100 -12.41 2.02 -6.06
N LYS A 101 -13.39 1.15 -5.78
CA LYS A 101 -14.80 1.56 -5.64
C LYS A 101 -15.04 2.29 -4.32
N THR A 102 -14.35 1.89 -3.26
CA THR A 102 -14.39 2.60 -1.98
C THR A 102 -13.64 3.92 -2.07
N THR A 103 -14.31 5.00 -1.65
CA THR A 103 -13.70 6.32 -1.50
C THR A 103 -13.54 6.62 -0.02
N ILE A 104 -12.30 6.91 0.38
CA ILE A 104 -11.96 7.39 1.71
C ILE A 104 -11.58 8.86 1.56
N TYR A 105 -12.12 9.73 2.41
CA TYR A 105 -11.57 11.08 2.54
C TYR A 105 -10.56 11.10 3.66
N HIS A 106 -9.43 11.77 3.43
CA HIS A 106 -8.43 11.99 4.45
C HIS A 106 -7.89 13.41 4.33
N ARG A 107 -7.74 14.08 5.47
CA ARG A 107 -7.10 15.38 5.60
C ARG A 107 -5.98 15.25 6.61
N GLU A 108 -4.76 15.52 6.17
CA GLU A 108 -3.64 15.64 7.10
C GLU A 108 -3.88 16.82 8.04
N GLU A 109 -3.49 16.67 9.31
CA GLU A 109 -3.81 17.59 10.41
C GLU A 109 -3.49 19.06 10.08
N TYR A 110 -2.40 19.29 9.34
CA TYR A 110 -1.89 20.63 9.01
C TYR A 110 -2.42 21.20 7.68
N LEU A 111 -3.24 20.45 6.94
CA LEU A 111 -3.80 20.91 5.66
C LEU A 111 -5.20 21.48 5.84
N THR A 112 -5.54 22.48 5.02
CA THR A 112 -6.85 23.16 5.03
C THR A 112 -7.91 22.46 4.17
N ARG A 113 -7.50 21.49 3.35
CA ARG A 113 -8.37 20.67 2.49
C ARG A 113 -7.95 19.22 2.60
N GLY A 114 -8.92 18.31 2.52
CA GLY A 114 -8.66 16.88 2.41
C GLY A 114 -8.72 16.41 0.97
N ASN A 115 -8.31 15.17 0.75
CA ASN A 115 -8.38 14.56 -0.56
C ASN A 115 -9.14 13.24 -0.55
N TYR A 116 -9.61 12.83 -1.73
CA TYR A 116 -10.14 11.50 -1.97
C TYR A 116 -9.02 10.49 -2.22
N TYR A 117 -9.13 9.36 -1.55
CA TYR A 117 -8.25 8.21 -1.66
C TYR A 117 -9.07 6.93 -1.88
N PHE A 118 -8.38 5.86 -2.22
CA PHE A 118 -8.90 4.50 -2.14
C PHE A 118 -7.99 3.63 -1.27
N PRO A 119 -8.55 2.66 -0.52
CA PRO A 119 -7.74 1.77 0.29
C PRO A 119 -7.10 0.68 -0.56
N VAL A 120 -5.88 0.32 -0.17
CA VAL A 120 -5.16 -0.84 -0.68
C VAL A 120 -4.74 -1.70 0.51
N TYR A 121 -4.92 -3.01 0.36
CA TYR A 121 -4.71 -4.01 1.41
C TYR A 121 -3.54 -4.92 1.06
N VAL A 122 -2.57 -5.02 1.96
CA VAL A 122 -1.43 -5.93 1.88
C VAL A 122 -1.66 -7.08 2.86
N VAL A 123 -1.98 -8.24 2.32
CA VAL A 123 -2.67 -9.31 3.04
C VAL A 123 -1.73 -10.49 3.26
N ASN A 124 -1.77 -11.04 4.48
CA ASN A 124 -1.10 -12.27 4.82
C ASN A 124 -2.08 -13.42 5.08
N GLU A 125 -2.46 -14.14 4.01
CA GLU A 125 -3.25 -15.39 4.10
C GLU A 125 -2.40 -16.64 4.33
N THR A 126 -1.07 -16.48 4.43
CA THR A 126 -0.16 -17.62 4.56
C THR A 126 -0.09 -18.10 5.99
N SER A 127 0.59 -19.23 6.24
CA SER A 127 0.70 -19.80 7.58
C SER A 127 1.83 -19.19 8.42
N ARG A 128 2.58 -18.22 7.90
CA ARG A 128 3.75 -17.63 8.55
C ARG A 128 3.63 -16.12 8.68
N THR A 129 4.29 -15.58 9.71
CA THR A 129 4.43 -14.13 9.89
C THR A 129 5.34 -13.56 8.80
N LYS A 130 5.00 -12.38 8.28
CA LYS A 130 5.78 -11.63 7.30
C LYS A 130 6.17 -10.28 7.84
N VAL A 131 7.21 -9.67 7.27
CA VAL A 131 7.64 -8.31 7.64
C VAL A 131 7.19 -7.34 6.56
N PHE A 132 6.37 -6.38 6.97
CA PHE A 132 6.04 -5.22 6.18
C PHE A 132 7.00 -4.08 6.52
N ILE A 133 7.41 -3.31 5.53
CA ILE A 133 8.40 -2.23 5.68
C ILE A 133 7.80 -0.96 5.12
N GLY A 134 7.86 0.11 5.91
CA GLY A 134 7.50 1.46 5.50
C GLY A 134 8.45 2.47 6.11
N LYS A 135 8.17 3.75 5.89
CA LYS A 135 8.92 4.83 6.52
C LYS A 135 7.97 5.92 6.99
N ASP A 136 8.24 6.46 8.17
CA ASP A 136 7.44 7.48 8.81
C ASP A 136 5.95 7.08 8.84
N SER A 137 5.12 7.75 8.06
CA SER A 137 3.69 7.47 7.90
C SER A 137 3.32 6.98 6.49
N TYR A 138 4.29 6.50 5.69
CA TYR A 138 4.04 6.12 4.30
C TYR A 138 4.64 4.76 3.90
N VAL A 139 4.14 4.26 2.77
CA VAL A 139 4.58 3.03 2.12
C VAL A 139 5.18 3.33 0.75
N PHE A 140 6.10 2.48 0.30
CA PHE A 140 6.85 2.68 -0.94
C PHE A 140 6.07 2.14 -2.14
N GLY A 141 5.27 2.97 -2.79
CA GLY A 141 4.52 2.56 -3.97
C GLY A 141 4.19 3.70 -4.90
N LEU A 142 3.66 3.33 -6.07
CA LEU A 142 3.15 4.25 -7.08
C LEU A 142 2.03 3.60 -7.90
N GLN A 143 1.24 4.44 -8.57
CA GLN A 143 0.26 4.06 -9.57
C GLN A 143 0.90 4.04 -10.96
N GLU A 144 0.65 2.95 -11.69
CA GLU A 144 0.90 2.85 -13.12
C GLU A 144 -0.44 2.85 -13.85
N ALA A 145 -0.49 3.50 -15.02
CA ALA A 145 -1.62 3.46 -15.94
C ALA A 145 -1.16 2.96 -17.32
N ILE A 146 -2.08 2.40 -18.10
CA ILE A 146 -1.82 2.09 -19.50
C ILE A 146 -1.76 3.40 -20.29
N ASP A 147 -0.60 3.68 -20.89
CA ASP A 147 -0.44 4.69 -21.93
C ASP A 147 -0.75 4.06 -23.29
N THR A 148 -1.77 4.59 -23.97
CA THR A 148 -2.24 4.11 -25.28
C THR A 148 -1.75 5.00 -26.44
N SER A 149 -0.81 5.92 -26.18
CA SER A 149 -0.36 6.90 -27.18
C SER A 149 0.38 6.30 -28.38
N ARG A 150 0.94 5.10 -28.26
CA ARG A 150 1.68 4.43 -29.33
C ARG A 150 1.33 2.95 -29.40
N TRP A 151 1.52 2.24 -28.29
CA TRP A 151 1.01 0.90 -28.00
C TRP A 151 0.78 0.82 -26.49
N ASP A 152 -0.02 -0.15 -26.05
CA ASP A 152 -0.40 -0.28 -24.64
C ASP A 152 0.83 -0.59 -23.78
N GLU A 153 1.21 0.36 -22.94
CA GLU A 153 2.34 0.21 -22.01
C GLU A 153 1.97 0.68 -20.61
N TRP A 154 2.40 -0.08 -19.61
CA TRP A 154 2.32 0.37 -18.23
C TRP A 154 3.35 1.46 -17.97
N ARG A 155 2.87 2.65 -17.63
CA ARG A 155 3.71 3.82 -17.32
C ARG A 155 3.35 4.37 -15.95
N PRO A 156 4.33 4.76 -15.13
CA PRO A 156 4.04 5.43 -13.87
C PRO A 156 3.40 6.80 -14.15
N ILE A 157 2.37 7.13 -13.36
CA ILE A 157 1.77 8.48 -13.32
C ILE A 157 2.23 9.26 -12.07
N GLU A 158 3.08 8.62 -11.28
CA GLU A 158 3.59 9.06 -9.98
C GLU A 158 5.08 8.68 -9.84
N SER A 159 5.82 9.36 -8.96
CA SER A 159 7.12 8.96 -8.44
C SER A 159 7.09 8.93 -6.92
N LYS A 160 8.04 8.22 -6.30
CA LYS A 160 8.37 8.44 -4.90
C LYS A 160 8.61 9.94 -4.70
N GLY A 161 8.05 10.53 -3.65
CA GLY A 161 8.35 11.91 -3.29
C GLY A 161 9.71 12.08 -2.62
N PHE A 162 10.20 13.33 -2.59
CA PHE A 162 11.50 13.66 -1.99
C PHE A 162 11.59 13.15 -0.55
N ASP A 163 12.59 12.32 -0.30
CA ASP A 163 12.79 11.72 1.01
C ASP A 163 14.15 12.14 1.58
N PHE A 164 14.13 12.92 2.66
CA PHE A 164 15.38 13.34 3.32
C PHE A 164 16.05 12.15 4.00
N CYS A 165 17.38 12.09 3.92
CA CYS A 165 18.18 11.07 4.59
C CYS A 165 18.09 11.26 6.12
N GLY A 166 17.24 10.47 6.76
CA GLY A 166 16.99 10.50 8.19
C GLY A 166 16.34 9.19 8.66
N ASN A 167 16.34 8.97 9.98
CA ASN A 167 15.66 7.85 10.62
C ASN A 167 14.14 7.92 10.37
N GLY A 168 13.45 6.78 10.43
CA GLY A 168 12.00 6.75 10.22
C GLY A 168 11.49 5.44 9.61
N TYR A 169 12.36 4.58 9.11
CA TYR A 169 11.96 3.25 8.66
C TYR A 169 11.35 2.47 9.81
N PHE A 170 10.26 1.77 9.52
CA PHE A 170 9.66 0.84 10.43
C PHE A 170 9.48 -0.51 9.76
N GLU A 171 9.69 -1.55 10.57
CA GLU A 171 9.40 -2.92 10.21
C GLU A 171 8.26 -3.41 11.09
N LEU A 172 7.29 -4.06 10.48
CA LEU A 172 6.04 -4.46 11.13
C LEU A 172 5.75 -5.92 10.82
N LYS A 173 5.64 -6.74 11.87
CA LYS A 173 5.18 -8.12 11.72
C LYS A 173 3.71 -8.13 11.32
N VAL A 174 3.38 -8.90 10.28
CA VAL A 174 2.02 -9.18 9.84
C VAL A 174 1.80 -10.68 9.97
N HIS A 175 1.01 -11.11 10.95
CA HIS A 175 0.74 -12.52 11.21
C HIS A 175 -0.26 -13.10 10.20
N PRO A 176 -0.37 -14.44 10.12
CA PRO A 176 -1.45 -15.09 9.40
C PRO A 176 -2.83 -14.53 9.81
N GLY A 177 -3.65 -14.18 8.82
CA GLY A 177 -4.98 -13.60 9.07
C GLY A 177 -4.95 -12.12 9.45
N GLU A 178 -3.85 -11.43 9.14
CA GLU A 178 -3.71 -9.98 9.30
C GLU A 178 -3.37 -9.31 7.97
N PHE A 179 -3.64 -8.01 7.88
CA PHE A 179 -3.31 -7.18 6.74
C PHE A 179 -2.84 -5.79 7.17
N VAL A 180 -2.10 -5.14 6.29
CA VAL A 180 -1.80 -3.71 6.34
C VAL A 180 -2.70 -2.99 5.36
N MET A 181 -3.20 -1.81 5.73
CA MET A 181 -3.93 -0.91 4.84
C MET A 181 -3.14 0.38 4.64
N PHE A 182 -3.09 0.84 3.40
CA PHE A 182 -2.60 2.18 3.04
C PHE A 182 -3.56 2.87 2.08
N LEU A 183 -3.47 4.20 2.01
CA LEU A 183 -4.29 5.02 1.15
C LEU A 183 -3.53 5.46 -0.09
N VAL A 184 -4.20 5.35 -1.23
CA VAL A 184 -3.68 5.76 -2.54
C VAL A 184 -4.52 6.91 -3.10
N PRO A 185 -3.89 7.97 -3.63
CA PRO A 185 -4.58 9.11 -4.23
C PRO A 185 -5.61 8.72 -5.31
N LYS A 186 -6.83 9.26 -5.23
CA LYS A 186 -7.77 9.26 -6.37
C LYS A 186 -7.56 10.52 -7.20
N TYR A 187 -7.12 10.34 -8.44
CA TYR A 187 -6.97 11.44 -9.38
C TYR A 187 -8.26 11.76 -10.13
N GLU A 188 -8.48 13.04 -10.36
CA GLU A 188 -9.37 13.48 -11.45
C GLU A 188 -8.58 13.62 -12.76
N GLY A 189 -9.28 13.46 -13.86
CA GLY A 189 -8.73 13.73 -15.19
C GLY A 189 -9.60 13.16 -16.29
N GLY A 190 -9.29 13.53 -17.52
CA GLY A 190 -10.06 13.13 -18.70
C GLY A 190 -9.74 11.72 -19.22
N GLU A 191 -8.62 11.13 -18.80
CA GLU A 191 -8.27 9.76 -19.19
C GLU A 191 -8.93 8.77 -18.24
N LYS A 192 -9.49 7.69 -18.80
CA LYS A 192 -9.96 6.52 -18.06
C LYS A 192 -9.30 5.29 -18.65
N GLN A 193 -8.44 4.63 -17.89
CA GLN A 193 -7.67 3.46 -18.34
C GLN A 193 -7.54 2.41 -17.25
N LEU A 194 -7.03 1.24 -17.62
CA LEU A 194 -6.55 0.27 -16.65
C LEU A 194 -5.31 0.84 -15.93
N MET A 195 -5.34 0.67 -14.62
CA MET A 195 -4.36 1.12 -13.65
C MET A 195 -3.95 -0.05 -12.77
N LYS A 196 -2.78 0.04 -12.14
CA LYS A 196 -2.33 -0.91 -11.11
C LYS A 196 -1.47 -0.17 -10.09
N VAL A 197 -1.41 -0.72 -8.88
CA VAL A 197 -0.48 -0.29 -7.85
C VAL A 197 0.76 -1.17 -7.91
N ARG A 198 1.92 -0.53 -7.98
CA ARG A 198 3.21 -1.15 -7.71
C ARG A 198 3.63 -0.80 -6.29
N LEU A 199 4.01 -1.80 -5.52
CA LEU A 199 4.43 -1.64 -4.13
C LEU A 199 5.78 -2.33 -3.89
N GLN A 200 6.71 -1.61 -3.30
CA GLN A 200 7.95 -2.15 -2.76
C GLN A 200 7.80 -2.43 -1.26
N VAL A 201 8.15 -3.64 -0.85
CA VAL A 201 8.28 -4.01 0.57
C VAL A 201 9.62 -4.70 0.75
N GLY A 202 10.58 -4.00 1.35
CA GLY A 202 11.97 -4.42 1.38
C GLY A 202 12.53 -4.55 -0.05
N GLU A 203 13.10 -5.71 -0.36
CA GLU A 203 13.65 -6.00 -1.70
C GLU A 203 12.60 -6.52 -2.69
N SER A 204 11.38 -6.78 -2.23
CA SER A 204 10.32 -7.38 -3.05
C SER A 204 9.44 -6.31 -3.71
N ILE A 205 9.13 -6.52 -4.98
CA ILE A 205 8.13 -5.74 -5.74
C ILE A 205 6.86 -6.56 -5.90
N TYR A 206 5.74 -5.93 -5.57
CA TYR A 206 4.40 -6.49 -5.67
C TYR A 206 3.54 -5.66 -6.62
N PHE A 207 2.64 -6.34 -7.31
CA PHE A 207 1.67 -5.74 -8.22
C PHE A 207 0.26 -6.07 -7.76
N SER A 208 -0.61 -5.07 -7.74
CA SER A 208 -2.04 -5.34 -7.61
C SER A 208 -2.60 -5.97 -8.88
N GLN A 209 -3.80 -6.56 -8.77
CA GLN A 209 -4.66 -6.72 -9.94
C GLN A 209 -4.97 -5.34 -10.56
N SER A 210 -5.23 -5.32 -11.87
CA SER A 210 -5.60 -4.09 -12.56
C SER A 210 -6.99 -3.61 -12.15
N TYR A 211 -7.20 -2.30 -12.13
CA TYR A 211 -8.47 -1.65 -11.88
C TYR A 211 -8.69 -0.52 -12.88
N GLU A 212 -9.93 -0.17 -13.19
CA GLU A 212 -10.22 1.02 -13.98
C GLU A 212 -10.14 2.26 -13.09
N GLY A 213 -9.31 3.23 -13.48
CA GLY A 213 -9.19 4.50 -12.78
C GLY A 213 -9.11 5.70 -13.73
N THR A 214 -9.07 6.89 -13.14
CA THR A 214 -9.01 8.16 -13.87
C THR A 214 -7.75 8.92 -13.52
N PHE A 215 -7.19 9.62 -14.50
CA PHE A 215 -6.01 10.44 -14.32
C PHE A 215 -5.92 11.47 -15.46
N ASN A 216 -5.01 12.44 -15.35
CA ASN A 216 -4.70 13.37 -16.42
C ASN A 216 -3.55 12.80 -17.26
N ARG A 217 -3.71 12.71 -18.58
CA ARG A 217 -2.68 12.21 -19.50
C ARG A 217 -1.31 12.85 -19.31
N LYS A 218 -1.27 14.13 -18.93
CA LYS A 218 -0.02 14.85 -18.70
C LYS A 218 0.77 14.29 -17.52
N GLN A 219 0.17 13.49 -16.64
CA GLN A 219 0.88 12.80 -15.56
C GLN A 219 1.95 11.81 -16.04
N PHE A 220 1.94 11.40 -17.31
CA PHE A 220 3.08 10.67 -17.88
C PHE A 220 4.31 11.55 -18.15
N ILE A 221 4.16 12.87 -18.12
CA ILE A 221 5.23 13.82 -18.45
C ILE A 221 6.04 14.11 -17.19
N THR A 222 7.32 13.76 -17.22
CA THR A 222 8.28 14.23 -16.21
C THR A 222 8.62 15.70 -16.51
N LYS A 223 8.09 16.63 -15.70
CA LYS A 223 8.28 18.08 -15.88
C LYS A 223 9.70 18.49 -15.49
N LYS A 224 10.31 19.42 -16.22
CA LYS A 224 11.61 20.02 -15.86
C LYS A 224 11.54 20.69 -14.49
N ASP A 225 12.68 20.74 -13.81
CA ASP A 225 12.86 21.38 -12.50
C ASP A 225 12.03 20.72 -11.37
N THR A 226 11.64 19.45 -11.56
CA THR A 226 11.12 18.59 -10.47
C THR A 226 12.22 17.67 -9.97
N TRP A 227 12.07 17.20 -8.74
CA TRP A 227 13.04 16.28 -8.14
C TRP A 227 13.20 15.00 -8.97
N ALA A 228 12.09 14.41 -9.41
CA ALA A 228 12.12 13.22 -10.27
C ALA A 228 12.88 13.45 -11.58
N TYR A 229 12.69 14.62 -12.21
CA TYR A 229 13.42 15.00 -13.42
C TYR A 229 14.93 15.10 -13.18
N ASP A 230 15.33 15.78 -12.11
CA ASP A 230 16.73 15.95 -11.77
C ASP A 230 17.40 14.60 -11.51
N ARG A 231 16.73 13.69 -10.80
CA ARG A 231 17.23 12.32 -10.55
C ARG A 231 17.39 11.51 -11.83
N LEU A 232 16.41 11.56 -12.72
CA LEU A 232 16.48 10.89 -14.02
C LEU A 232 17.62 11.42 -14.89
N LYS A 233 17.89 12.73 -14.82
CA LYS A 233 18.98 13.39 -15.54
C LYS A 233 20.36 13.06 -14.95
N GLU A 234 20.48 13.00 -13.62
CA GLU A 234 21.71 12.66 -12.92
C GLU A 234 22.12 11.20 -13.17
N ASN A 235 21.19 10.27 -12.98
CA ASN A 235 21.41 8.84 -13.19
C ASN A 235 20.10 8.12 -13.47
N LYS A 236 19.81 7.93 -14.77
CA LYS A 236 18.59 7.26 -15.27
C LYS A 236 18.34 5.91 -14.58
N ALA A 237 19.33 5.02 -14.58
CA ALA A 237 19.17 3.68 -14.05
C ALA A 237 18.89 3.68 -12.54
N SER A 238 19.64 4.48 -11.78
CA SER A 238 19.43 4.61 -10.34
C SER A 238 18.07 5.24 -10.02
N ALA A 239 17.63 6.23 -10.80
CA ALA A 239 16.33 6.86 -10.61
C ALA A 239 15.18 5.87 -10.89
N ILE A 240 15.22 5.16 -12.02
CA ILE A 240 14.22 4.13 -12.34
C ILE A 240 14.11 3.11 -11.20
N GLN A 241 15.23 2.64 -10.67
CA GLN A 241 15.21 1.68 -9.56
C GLN A 241 14.68 2.29 -8.25
N TRP A 242 15.12 3.49 -7.89
CA TRP A 242 14.92 4.03 -6.54
C TRP A 242 13.67 4.89 -6.35
N ILE A 243 13.31 5.72 -7.34
CA ILE A 243 12.12 6.61 -7.24
C ILE A 243 10.93 6.09 -8.04
N PHE A 244 11.13 5.15 -8.97
CA PHE A 244 10.05 4.52 -9.72
C PHE A 244 9.89 3.02 -9.41
N TYR A 245 10.64 2.48 -8.44
CA TYR A 245 10.54 1.08 -8.04
C TYR A 245 10.66 0.10 -9.24
N GLY A 246 11.51 0.45 -10.20
CA GLY A 246 11.74 -0.29 -11.44
C GLY A 246 10.69 -0.07 -12.54
N ALA A 247 9.73 0.85 -12.38
CA ALA A 247 8.84 1.27 -13.46
C ALA A 247 9.54 2.29 -14.38
N THR A 248 9.36 2.16 -15.69
CA THR A 248 10.02 3.05 -16.67
C THR A 248 9.13 4.24 -17.02
N PRO A 249 9.51 5.48 -16.65
CA PRO A 249 8.76 6.67 -17.02
C PRO A 249 8.76 6.89 -18.54
N LYS A 250 7.71 7.51 -19.06
CA LYS A 250 7.59 7.77 -20.50
C LYS A 250 8.75 8.62 -21.01
N GLY A 251 9.35 8.19 -22.12
CA GLY A 251 10.49 8.88 -22.74
C GLY A 251 11.84 8.54 -22.13
N TYR A 252 11.90 7.55 -21.24
CA TYR A 252 13.13 7.03 -20.63
C TYR A 252 13.34 5.53 -20.90
N ASP A 253 12.65 5.00 -21.90
CA ASP A 253 12.95 3.68 -22.46
C ASP A 253 14.42 3.65 -22.92
N ASP A 254 15.06 2.49 -22.82
CA ASP A 254 16.41 2.35 -23.33
C ASP A 254 16.46 2.70 -24.83
N GLU A 255 17.40 3.58 -25.20
CA GLU A 255 17.89 3.72 -26.59
C GLU A 255 18.87 2.59 -26.89
#